data_AF-A0A9D4K2E2-F1
#
_entry.id   AF-A0A9D4K2E2-F1
#
_cell.length_a   1.000
_cell.length_b   1.000
_cell.length_c   1.000
_cell.angle_alpha   90.00
_cell.angle_beta   90.00
_cell.angle_gamma   90.00
#
_symmetry.space_group_name_H-M   'P 1'
#
loop_
_entity.id
_entity.type
_entity.pdbx_description
1 polymer ?
#
loop_
_entity_poly.entity_id
_entity_poly.type
_entity_poly.pdbx_seq_one_letter_code
_entity_poly.pdbx_strand_id
1 'polypeptide(L)' 'MRKRAKARKLQLLIIDEISMVSSLSCNILLQIHNRVCDFKGATEPFGGISVVVFGDLY' A
#
# COMPACT_ATOMS: atom_id res chain seq x y z
N MET A 1 20.27 0.56 8.26
CA MET A 1 19.39 -0.65 8.33
C MET A 1 18.12 -0.51 9.20
N ARG A 2 17.66 0.70 9.62
CA ARG A 2 16.54 0.84 10.58
C ARG A 2 15.11 0.91 9.99
N LYS A 3 14.92 1.19 8.70
CA LYS A 3 13.56 1.39 8.11
C LYS A 3 12.78 0.10 7.80
N ARG A 4 13.46 -1.03 7.52
CA ARG A 4 12.80 -2.29 7.12
C ARG A 4 12.05 -2.99 8.25
N ALA A 5 12.51 -2.84 9.50
CA ALA A 5 11.93 -3.55 10.65
C ALA A 5 10.52 -3.06 11.01
N LYS A 6 10.19 -1.79 10.76
CA LYS A 6 8.88 -1.21 11.07
C LYS A 6 7.78 -1.67 10.11
N ALA A 7 8.14 -1.95 8.85
CA ALA A 7 7.19 -2.37 7.82
C ALA A 7 6.71 -3.82 7.97
N ARG A 8 7.52 -4.73 8.53
CA ARG A 8 7.11 -6.13 8.74
C ARG A 8 5.91 -6.30 9.68
N LYS A 9 5.70 -5.37 10.61
CA LYS A 9 4.54 -5.34 11.51
C LYS A 9 3.36 -4.53 10.96
N LEU A 10 3.44 -4.05 9.72
CA LEU A 10 2.32 -3.34 9.10
C LEU A 10 1.14 -4.31 8.94
N GLN A 11 0.02 -3.97 9.56
CA GLN A 11 -1.25 -4.72 9.48
C GLN A 11 -2.35 -3.92 8.79
N LEU A 12 -2.23 -2.59 8.79
CA LEU A 12 -3.22 -1.66 8.24
C LEU A 12 -2.52 -0.60 7.40
N LEU A 13 -3.02 -0.38 6.18
CA LEU A 13 -2.69 0.71 5.30
C LEU A 13 -3.94 1.56 5.09
N ILE A 14 -3.87 2.84 5.44
CA ILE A 14 -4.94 3.81 5.19
C ILE A 14 -4.44 4.76 4.11
N ILE A 15 -5.22 4.93 3.04
CA ILE A 15 -4.96 5.88 1.97
C ILE A 15 -6.12 6.86 1.94
N ASP A 16 -5.82 8.14 2.12
CA ASP A 16 -6.78 9.23 1.98
C ASP A 16 -6.59 9.90 0.60
N GLU A 17 -7.62 10.58 0.11
CA GLU A 17 -7.63 11.26 -1.19
C GLU A 17 -7.14 10.39 -2.36
N ILE A 18 -7.71 9.18 -2.49
CA ILE A 18 -7.31 8.24 -3.55
C ILE A 18 -7.50 8.80 -4.97
N SER A 19 -8.37 9.77 -5.14
CA SER A 19 -8.64 10.45 -6.40
C SER A 19 -7.44 11.21 -6.97
N MET A 20 -6.60 11.77 -6.10
CA MET A 20 -5.33 12.37 -6.51
C MET A 20 -4.31 11.30 -6.91
N VAL A 21 -4.35 10.14 -6.26
CA VAL A 21 -3.49 9.00 -6.57
C VAL A 21 -3.87 8.37 -7.91
N SER A 22 -5.18 8.22 -8.21
CA SER A 22 -5.65 7.69 -9.49
C SER A 22 -5.36 8.65 -10.65
N SER A 23 -5.49 9.96 -10.43
CA SER A 23 -5.36 10.97 -11.48
C SER A 23 -3.91 11.28 -11.87
N LEU A 24 -2.97 11.23 -10.92
CA LEU A 24 -1.57 11.59 -11.18
C LEU A 24 -0.64 10.37 -11.29
N SER A 25 -1.08 9.17 -10.90
CA SER A 25 -0.16 8.07 -10.57
C SER A 25 -0.74 6.68 -10.89
N CYS A 26 -0.84 6.39 -12.19
CA CYS A 26 -1.34 5.11 -12.74
C CYS A 26 -0.65 3.83 -12.19
N ASN A 27 0.43 3.93 -11.40
CA ASN A 27 1.14 2.78 -10.86
C ASN A 27 1.55 2.87 -9.38
N ILE A 28 1.12 3.89 -8.62
CA ILE A 28 1.55 4.01 -7.21
C ILE A 28 1.00 2.86 -6.36
N LEU A 29 -0.26 2.48 -6.53
CA LEU A 29 -0.85 1.35 -5.79
C LEU A 29 -0.13 0.03 -6.11
N LEU A 30 0.25 -0.18 -7.36
CA LEU A 30 1.01 -1.36 -7.78
C LEU A 30 2.42 -1.37 -7.18
N GLN A 31 3.10 -0.23 -7.13
CA GLN A 31 4.40 -0.10 -6.47
C GLN A 31 4.29 -0.35 -4.96
N ILE A 32 3.24 0.15 -4.31
CA ILE A 32 2.96 -0.12 -2.91
C ILE A 32 2.72 -1.62 -2.71
N HIS A 33 1.88 -2.25 -3.54
CA HIS A 33 1.62 -3.69 -3.50
C HIS A 33 2.92 -4.49 -3.58
N ASN A 34 3.72 -4.29 -4.64
CA ASN A 34 4.98 -5.01 -4.84
C ASN A 34 5.91 -4.83 -3.64
N ARG A 35 6.03 -3.59 -3.15
CA ARG A 35 6.89 -3.30 -2.00
C ARG A 35 6.43 -3.99 -0.73
N VAL A 36 5.12 -4.07 -0.51
CA VAL A 36 4.54 -4.75 0.65
C VAL A 36 4.75 -6.25 0.61
N CYS A 37 4.49 -6.85 -0.55
CA CYS A 37 4.77 -8.26 -0.80
C CYS A 37 6.25 -8.59 -0.57
N ASP A 38 7.18 -7.75 -1.05
CA ASP A 38 8.62 -7.93 -0.86
C ASP A 38 9.04 -7.97 0.62
N PHE A 39 8.54 -7.04 1.45
CA PHE A 39 8.99 -6.96 2.84
C PHE A 39 8.31 -7.98 3.75
N LYS A 40 7.09 -8.43 3.40
CA LYS A 40 6.37 -9.49 4.11
C LYS A 40 6.76 -10.88 3.65
N GLY A 41 7.27 -11.03 2.43
CA GLY A 41 7.49 -12.34 1.82
C GLY A 41 6.18 -13.09 1.56
N ALA A 42 5.11 -12.35 1.26
CA ALA A 42 3.76 -12.87 1.07
C ALA A 42 3.30 -12.61 -0.37
N THR A 43 2.52 -13.54 -0.92
CA THR A 43 1.94 -13.47 -2.27
C THR A 43 0.49 -12.97 -2.26
N GLU A 44 -0.08 -12.78 -1.08
CA GLU A 44 -1.42 -12.24 -0.89
C GLU A 44 -1.47 -10.77 -1.33
N PRO A 45 -2.64 -10.25 -1.75
CA PRO A 45 -2.82 -8.84 -2.07
C PRO A 45 -2.30 -7.94 -0.93
N PHE A 46 -1.35 -7.05 -1.26
CA PHE A 46 -0.68 -6.16 -0.31
C PHE A 46 -0.07 -6.93 0.87
N GLY A 47 0.49 -8.11 0.63
CA GLY A 47 1.06 -8.97 1.68
C GLY A 47 0.11 -9.28 2.84
N GLY A 48 -1.19 -9.38 2.56
CA GLY A 48 -2.20 -9.74 3.56
C GLY A 48 -2.45 -8.66 4.62
N ILE A 49 -2.18 -7.39 4.32
CA ILE A 49 -2.59 -6.27 5.18
C ILE A 49 -4.03 -5.85 4.86
N SER A 50 -4.72 -5.30 5.85
CA SER A 50 -5.96 -4.57 5.61
C SER A 50 -5.65 -3.25 4.93
N VAL A 51 -6.35 -2.96 3.83
CA VAL A 51 -6.23 -1.69 3.11
C VAL A 51 -7.58 -0.98 3.20
N VAL A 52 -7.56 0.25 3.73
CA VAL A 52 -8.73 1.12 3.81
C VAL A 52 -8.43 2.36 2.98
N VAL A 53 -9.36 2.71 2.09
CA VAL A 53 -9.16 3.79 1.13
C VAL A 53 -10.34 4.76 1.22
N PHE A 54 -10.01 6.04 1.29
CA PHE A 54 -10.96 7.16 1.27
C PHE A 54 -10.61 8.10 0.11
N GLY A 55 -11.63 8.76 -0.43
CA GLY A 55 -11.49 9.77 -1.48
C GLY A 55 -12.66 9.74 -2.45
N ASP A 56 -12.77 10.82 -3.22
CA ASP A 56 -13.86 11.03 -4.17
C ASP A 56 -13.36 10.93 -5.62
N LEU A 57 -13.82 9.91 -6.36
CA LEU A 57 -13.35 9.61 -7.72
C LEU A 57 -14.10 10.38 -8.83
N TYR A 58 -14.97 11.33 -8.46
CA TYR A 58 -15.77 12.13 -9.40
C TYR A 58 -15.01 13.25 -10.10
#